data_AF-A0A925CTC8-F1
#
_entry.id   AF-A0A925CTC8-F1
#
_cell.length_a   1.000
_cell.length_b   1.000
_cell.length_c   1.000
_cell.angle_alpha   90.00
_cell.angle_beta   90.00
_cell.angle_gamma   90.00
#
_symmetry.space_group_name_H-M   'P 1'
#
loop_
_entity.id
_entity.type
_entity.pdbx_description
1 polymer ?
#
loop_
_entity_poly.entity_id
_entity_poly.type
_entity_poly.pdbx_seq_one_letter_code
_entity_poly.pdbx_strand_id
1 'polypeptide(L)'
;MSVGLLDFFVLEASDYIDRLQRLVASDEPMGPDSATLLKLARGLRGSAVMARLTSFADAASGLERGARLLHEGRIAWTPGLAAAVTDSIADLKSLVPMARLWGESQDLRARSTGGKLGSVLDAVERHGELMQSGAMPPSRPTDPAEPNSAVAAFFDSIDQAANAPAVPSPMSSPVPPMPVAMRSAESASAVSPPRGLSAMSDASMTIVPIASLASSNDLDAVVYRAPNPPVTFAQRFITDVSPLIASLRARLAPLRHGTSTQEASADMMAAFRPVLVSLRDTASSYQHEDIRAFCDAVLTAQAPLPAPSAGALDTALTVILQQDLAAHLRAQRLAELRRVVLASTPLSSGASSEAASRPNGAFTPRTRTPVTATIIPTPTTMRPTPPAPSGRELNSLLSSSLEKVRELDATPLDLLAIADSSAPPASAGPDGEPDVVPIDSLLYRGPRALSRARHIVGQLRGAGDAHDAALISELFDLVELAGSAT
;
A
#
# COMPACT_ATOMS: atom_id res chain seq x y z
N MET A 1 -9.26 12.46 29.42
CA MET A 1 -8.73 11.53 28.40
C MET A 1 -7.80 12.31 27.50
N SER A 2 -6.50 12.04 27.51
CA SER A 2 -5.54 12.69 26.61
C SER A 2 -5.79 12.18 25.19
N VAL A 3 -6.21 13.06 24.28
CA VAL A 3 -6.28 12.75 22.84
C VAL A 3 -4.87 12.34 22.41
N GLY A 4 -4.71 11.14 21.87
CA GLY A 4 -3.39 10.65 21.47
C GLY A 4 -2.82 11.49 20.34
N LEU A 5 -1.49 11.61 20.26
CA LEU A 5 -0.79 12.30 19.16
C LEU A 5 -1.27 11.84 17.77
N LEU A 6 -1.58 10.55 17.63
CA LEU A 6 -2.11 9.98 16.39
C LEU A 6 -3.53 10.46 16.06
N ASP A 7 -4.38 10.66 17.07
CA ASP A 7 -5.75 11.14 16.85
C ASP A 7 -5.75 12.60 16.42
N PHE A 8 -4.87 13.41 17.02
CA PHE A 8 -4.62 14.78 16.59
C PHE A 8 -4.10 14.83 15.14
N PHE A 9 -3.14 13.97 14.79
CA PHE A 9 -2.66 13.86 13.42
C PHE A 9 -3.76 13.47 12.44
N VAL A 10 -4.57 12.47 12.75
CA VAL A 10 -5.66 12.04 11.85
C VAL A 10 -6.63 13.19 11.60
N LEU A 11 -6.98 13.96 12.62
CA LEU A 11 -7.86 15.12 12.51
C LEU A 11 -7.24 16.21 11.63
N GLU A 12 -6.05 16.70 11.98
CA GLU A 12 -5.35 17.78 11.28
C GLU A 12 -4.99 17.41 9.84
N ALA A 13 -4.42 16.23 9.63
CA ALA A 13 -4.01 15.77 8.31
C ALA A 13 -5.22 15.64 7.36
N SER A 14 -6.38 15.19 7.87
CA SER A 14 -7.61 15.14 7.08
C SER A 14 -8.05 16.53 6.61
N ASP A 15 -8.04 17.52 7.51
CA ASP A 15 -8.40 18.91 7.15
C ASP A 15 -7.40 19.51 6.14
N TYR A 16 -6.09 19.34 6.34
CA TYR A 16 -5.09 19.80 5.37
C TYR A 16 -5.30 19.16 4.00
N ILE A 17 -5.54 17.85 3.95
CA ILE A 17 -5.74 17.11 2.70
C ILE A 17 -7.03 17.56 2.01
N ASP A 18 -8.13 17.73 2.72
CA ASP A 18 -9.39 18.18 2.13
C ASP A 18 -9.30 19.63 1.60
N ARG A 19 -8.50 20.49 2.25
CA ARG A 19 -8.19 21.84 1.74
C ARG A 19 -7.29 21.78 0.50
N LEU A 20 -6.28 20.92 0.50
CA LEU A 20 -5.40 20.68 -0.65
C LEU A 20 -6.18 20.16 -1.86
N GLN A 21 -7.08 19.18 -1.67
CA GLN A 21 -7.93 18.64 -2.73
C GLN A 21 -8.83 19.73 -3.34
N ARG A 22 -9.51 20.53 -2.50
CA ARG A 22 -10.34 21.64 -2.99
C ARG A 22 -9.54 22.70 -3.74
N LEU A 23 -8.34 23.01 -3.25
CA LEU A 23 -7.46 23.99 -3.88
C LEU A 23 -7.00 23.52 -5.25
N VAL A 24 -6.55 22.26 -5.37
CA VAL A 24 -6.04 21.69 -6.62
C VAL A 24 -7.16 21.39 -7.63
N ALA A 25 -8.39 21.15 -7.17
CA ALA A 25 -9.55 20.96 -8.03
C ALA A 25 -10.10 22.25 -8.66
N SER A 26 -9.53 23.42 -8.33
CA SER A 26 -9.90 24.69 -8.95
C SER A 26 -9.50 24.71 -10.43
N ASP A 27 -10.42 25.05 -11.32
CA ASP A 27 -10.22 25.09 -12.78
C ASP A 27 -9.55 26.40 -13.24
N GLU A 28 -8.66 26.97 -12.42
CA GLU A 28 -7.96 28.20 -12.77
C GLU A 28 -6.83 27.92 -13.77
N PRO A 29 -6.76 28.67 -14.90
CA PRO A 29 -5.79 28.41 -15.96
C PRO A 29 -4.33 28.62 -15.52
N MET A 30 -4.10 29.41 -14.46
CA MET A 30 -2.77 29.63 -13.88
C MET A 30 -2.41 28.62 -12.78
N GLY A 31 -3.30 27.69 -12.47
CA GLY A 31 -3.17 26.76 -11.35
C GLY A 31 -3.64 27.34 -10.01
N PRO A 32 -3.56 26.54 -8.94
CA PRO A 32 -3.95 26.97 -7.61
C PRO A 32 -3.06 28.07 -7.06
N ASP A 33 -3.57 28.85 -6.11
CA ASP A 33 -2.76 29.78 -5.32
C ASP A 33 -1.58 29.04 -4.66
N SER A 34 -0.38 29.27 -5.20
CA SER A 34 0.85 28.59 -4.81
C SER A 34 1.27 28.90 -3.37
N ALA A 35 0.95 30.09 -2.85
CA ALA A 35 1.23 30.45 -1.47
C ALA A 35 0.36 29.63 -0.50
N THR A 36 -0.93 29.50 -0.80
CA THR A 36 -1.85 28.67 -0.01
C THR A 36 -1.49 27.19 -0.12
N LEU A 37 -1.13 26.70 -1.30
CA LEU A 37 -0.67 25.32 -1.51
C LEU A 37 0.56 25.01 -0.64
N LEU A 38 1.55 25.90 -0.63
CA LEU A 38 2.77 25.76 0.16
C LEU A 38 2.48 25.77 1.67
N LYS A 39 1.60 26.66 2.13
CA LYS A 39 1.18 26.73 3.54
C LYS A 39 0.52 25.42 4.00
N LEU A 40 -0.40 24.88 3.20
CA LEU A 40 -1.11 23.63 3.52
C LEU A 40 -0.16 22.42 3.50
N ALA A 41 0.71 22.31 2.48
CA ALA A 41 1.69 21.23 2.40
C ALA A 41 2.66 21.22 3.61
N ARG A 42 3.09 22.41 4.06
CA ARG A 42 3.93 22.56 5.26
C ARG A 42 3.17 22.16 6.53
N GLY A 43 1.91 22.55 6.68
CA GLY A 43 1.06 22.15 7.80
C GLY A 43 0.90 20.62 7.88
N LEU A 44 0.60 19.98 6.74
CA LEU A 44 0.49 18.53 6.63
C LEU A 44 1.79 17.83 7.06
N ARG A 45 2.94 18.27 6.53
CA ARG A 45 4.25 17.72 6.94
C ARG A 45 4.51 17.92 8.44
N GLY A 46 4.24 19.11 8.97
CA GLY A 46 4.40 19.41 10.40
C GLY A 46 3.60 18.47 11.29
N SER A 47 2.33 18.24 10.95
CA SER A 47 1.48 17.29 11.68
C SER A 47 2.05 15.87 11.69
N ALA A 48 2.58 15.41 10.56
CA ALA A 48 3.18 14.08 10.43
C ALA A 48 4.47 13.93 11.26
N VAL A 49 5.31 14.97 11.29
CA VAL A 49 6.52 15.02 12.13
C VAL A 49 6.16 14.94 13.62
N MET A 50 5.14 15.69 14.05
CA MET A 50 4.67 15.65 15.44
C MET A 50 4.18 14.25 15.85
N ALA A 51 3.48 13.55 14.95
CA ALA A 51 3.03 12.17 15.15
C ALA A 51 4.11 11.11 14.97
N ARG A 52 5.36 11.50 14.66
CA ARG A 52 6.51 10.60 14.40
C ARG A 52 6.28 9.63 13.23
N LEU A 53 5.47 10.02 12.24
CA LEU A 53 5.25 9.27 10.99
C LEU A 53 6.25 9.75 9.92
N THR A 54 7.51 9.33 10.05
CA THR A 54 8.63 9.85 9.23
C THR A 54 8.42 9.66 7.73
N SER A 55 7.99 8.47 7.31
CA SER A 55 7.74 8.16 5.89
C SER A 55 6.59 8.99 5.29
N PHE A 56 5.54 9.27 6.07
CA PHE A 56 4.46 10.18 5.66
C PHE A 56 4.98 11.62 5.56
N ALA A 57 5.79 12.07 6.52
CA ALA A 57 6.41 13.40 6.50
C ALA A 57 7.33 13.58 5.28
N ASP A 58 8.07 12.54 4.88
CA ASP A 58 8.90 12.54 3.67
C ASP A 58 8.05 12.66 2.40
N ALA A 59 6.94 11.92 2.32
CA ALA A 59 6.00 12.02 1.21
C ALA A 59 5.37 13.44 1.12
N ALA A 60 4.94 14.00 2.25
CA ALA A 60 4.43 15.36 2.33
C ALA A 60 5.52 16.41 1.98
N SER A 61 6.79 16.13 2.25
CA SER A 61 7.91 16.99 1.85
C SER A 61 8.06 17.08 0.32
N GLY A 62 7.70 16.03 -0.43
CA GLY A 62 7.65 16.08 -1.89
C GLY A 62 6.61 17.08 -2.40
N LEU A 63 5.42 17.08 -1.78
CA LEU A 63 4.37 18.05 -2.07
C LEU A 63 4.78 19.48 -1.69
N GLU A 64 5.42 19.65 -0.52
CA GLU A 64 5.97 20.94 -0.08
C GLU A 64 7.01 21.47 -1.08
N ARG A 65 7.90 20.61 -1.60
CA ARG A 65 8.90 20.99 -2.62
C ARG A 65 8.23 21.47 -3.90
N GLY A 66 7.24 20.73 -4.41
CA GLY A 66 6.50 21.12 -5.61
C GLY A 66 5.79 22.47 -5.45
N ALA A 67 5.11 22.67 -4.31
CA ALA A 67 4.44 23.92 -3.98
C ALA A 67 5.43 25.09 -3.87
N ARG A 68 6.62 24.85 -3.31
CA ARG A 68 7.69 25.85 -3.21
C ARG A 68 8.21 26.26 -4.59
N LEU A 69 8.51 25.30 -5.47
CA LEU A 69 8.98 25.57 -6.83
C LEU A 69 7.95 26.37 -7.65
N LEU A 70 6.66 26.08 -7.48
CA LEU A 70 5.58 26.86 -8.08
C LEU A 70 5.53 28.28 -7.52
N HIS A 71 5.63 28.42 -6.19
CA HIS A 71 5.61 29.72 -5.52
C HIS A 71 6.79 30.62 -5.92
N GLU A 72 7.96 30.03 -6.13
CA GLU A 72 9.16 30.72 -6.61
C GLU A 72 9.14 30.99 -8.13
N GLY A 73 8.13 30.49 -8.87
CA GLY A 73 8.05 30.61 -10.33
C GLY A 73 9.12 29.81 -11.08
N ARG A 74 9.74 28.81 -10.44
CA ARG A 74 10.76 27.95 -11.06
C ARG A 74 10.16 26.89 -11.97
N ILE A 75 8.92 26.48 -11.69
CA ILE A 75 8.14 25.57 -12.54
C ILE A 75 6.77 26.18 -12.82
N ALA A 76 6.21 25.87 -13.99
CA ALA A 76 4.84 26.25 -14.35
C ALA A 76 3.84 25.17 -13.90
N TRP A 77 2.61 25.58 -13.58
CA TRP A 77 1.50 24.65 -13.38
C TRP A 77 1.10 24.05 -14.73
N THR A 78 1.38 22.76 -14.91
CA THR A 78 1.06 22.01 -16.14
C THR A 78 0.03 20.91 -15.85
N PRO A 79 -0.72 20.42 -16.85
CA PRO A 79 -1.67 19.32 -16.64
C PRO A 79 -1.03 18.06 -16.04
N GLY A 80 0.19 17.72 -16.47
CA GLY A 80 0.94 16.58 -15.91
C GLY A 80 1.33 16.78 -14.44
N LEU A 81 1.75 17.98 -14.06
CA LEU A 81 2.01 18.31 -12.65
C LEU A 81 0.73 18.28 -11.82
N ALA A 82 -0.39 18.81 -12.36
CA ALA A 82 -1.68 18.80 -11.70
C ALA A 82 -2.17 17.38 -11.41
N ALA A 83 -2.05 16.47 -12.40
CA ALA A 83 -2.37 15.06 -12.22
C ALA A 83 -1.49 14.41 -11.15
N ALA A 84 -0.17 14.58 -11.23
CA ALA A 84 0.76 14.00 -10.25
C ALA A 84 0.53 14.50 -8.81
N VAL A 85 0.22 15.80 -8.65
CA VAL A 85 -0.12 16.39 -7.35
C VAL A 85 -1.45 15.83 -6.83
N THR A 86 -2.47 15.75 -7.70
CA THR A 86 -3.80 15.20 -7.34
C THR A 86 -3.69 13.74 -6.88
N ASP A 87 -2.96 12.91 -7.63
CA ASP A 87 -2.74 11.50 -7.30
C ASP A 87 -1.97 11.35 -5.98
N SER A 88 -0.96 12.19 -5.76
CA SER A 88 -0.20 12.20 -4.51
C SER A 88 -1.06 12.56 -3.30
N ILE A 89 -1.95 13.56 -3.44
CA ILE A 89 -2.89 13.93 -2.38
C ILE A 89 -3.89 12.79 -2.12
N ALA A 90 -4.39 12.12 -3.16
CA ALA A 90 -5.28 10.97 -3.01
C ALA A 90 -4.61 9.79 -2.30
N ASP A 91 -3.34 9.50 -2.63
CA ASP A 91 -2.55 8.48 -1.94
C ASP A 91 -2.33 8.82 -0.47
N LEU A 92 -1.93 10.07 -0.16
CA LEU A 92 -1.77 10.55 1.22
C LEU A 92 -3.09 10.46 2.00
N LYS A 93 -4.22 10.82 1.38
CA LYS A 93 -5.56 10.69 1.98
C LYS A 93 -5.87 9.26 2.39
N SER A 94 -5.52 8.30 1.54
CA SER A 94 -5.74 6.87 1.83
C SER A 94 -4.89 6.35 3.00
N LEU A 95 -3.76 7.01 3.30
CA LEU A 95 -2.85 6.64 4.38
C LEU A 95 -3.25 7.20 5.75
N VAL A 96 -3.93 8.35 5.81
CA VAL A 96 -4.35 8.98 7.07
C VAL A 96 -5.14 8.05 8.00
N PRO A 97 -6.22 7.35 7.56
CA PRO A 97 -6.96 6.46 8.47
C PRO A 97 -6.13 5.26 8.97
N MET A 98 -5.00 4.95 8.30
CA MET A 98 -4.10 3.86 8.69
C MET A 98 -3.04 4.30 9.72
N ALA A 99 -3.03 5.56 10.17
CA ALA A 99 -2.08 6.09 11.16
C ALA A 99 -2.00 5.26 12.45
N ARG A 100 -3.13 4.67 12.88
CA ARG A 100 -3.20 3.82 14.09
C ARG A 100 -2.61 2.42 13.90
N LEU A 101 -2.49 1.98 12.65
CA LEU A 101 -1.99 0.66 12.25
C LEU A 101 -0.72 0.81 11.40
N TRP A 102 0.06 1.85 11.67
CA TRP A 102 1.21 2.19 10.85
C TRP A 102 2.29 1.09 10.95
N GLY A 103 2.75 0.59 9.81
CA GLY A 103 3.78 -0.44 9.71
C GLY A 103 4.53 -0.37 8.38
N GLU A 104 5.32 -1.40 8.10
CA GLU A 104 6.23 -1.44 6.95
C GLU A 104 5.51 -1.27 5.59
N SER A 105 4.28 -1.80 5.47
CA SER A 105 3.49 -1.66 4.25
C SER A 105 3.08 -0.21 3.96
N GLN A 106 2.74 0.55 5.02
CA GLN A 106 2.39 1.97 4.94
C GLN A 106 3.64 2.80 4.66
N ASP A 107 4.78 2.44 5.27
CA ASP A 107 6.08 3.08 4.99
C ASP A 107 6.48 2.95 3.52
N LEU A 108 6.38 1.73 2.95
CA LEU A 108 6.68 1.49 1.54
C LEU A 108 5.75 2.29 0.62
N ARG A 109 4.46 2.34 0.95
CA ARG A 109 3.49 3.11 0.16
C ARG A 109 3.76 4.61 0.22
N ALA A 110 4.01 5.17 1.41
CA ALA A 110 4.35 6.57 1.59
C ALA A 110 5.63 6.95 0.82
N ARG A 111 6.68 6.13 0.92
CA ARG A 111 7.93 6.33 0.16
C ARG A 111 7.70 6.26 -1.34
N SER A 112 6.87 5.33 -1.81
CA SER A 112 6.52 5.22 -3.23
C SER A 112 5.80 6.47 -3.73
N THR A 113 4.81 6.98 -2.99
CA THR A 113 4.08 8.21 -3.33
C THR A 113 5.03 9.41 -3.38
N GLY A 114 5.90 9.59 -2.38
CA GLY A 114 6.91 10.66 -2.39
C GLY A 114 7.90 10.55 -3.55
N GLY A 115 8.35 9.33 -3.87
CA GLY A 115 9.26 9.06 -4.98
C GLY A 115 8.66 9.36 -6.36
N LYS A 116 7.39 9.02 -6.59
CA LYS A 116 6.67 9.32 -7.84
C LYS A 116 6.56 10.83 -8.08
N LEU A 117 6.14 11.59 -7.07
CA LEU A 117 6.05 13.03 -7.20
C LEU A 117 7.43 13.67 -7.39
N GLY A 118 8.44 13.18 -6.66
CA GLY A 118 9.82 13.62 -6.79
C GLY A 118 10.37 13.46 -8.20
N SER A 119 10.15 12.32 -8.85
CA SER A 119 10.65 12.07 -10.21
C SER A 119 10.01 12.99 -11.25
N VAL A 120 8.70 13.28 -11.11
CA VAL A 120 7.98 14.25 -11.96
C VAL A 120 8.55 15.66 -11.75
N LEU A 121 8.74 16.08 -10.50
CA LEU A 121 9.31 17.39 -10.19
C LEU A 121 10.71 17.56 -10.76
N ASP A 122 11.58 16.55 -10.61
CA ASP A 122 12.93 16.57 -11.18
C ASP A 122 12.91 16.63 -12.71
N ALA A 123 11.93 16.00 -13.36
CA ALA A 123 11.76 16.05 -14.81
C ALA A 123 11.31 17.44 -15.29
N VAL A 124 10.37 18.05 -14.58
CA VAL A 124 9.87 19.41 -14.88
C VAL A 124 10.96 20.46 -14.63
N GLU A 125 11.72 20.35 -13.55
CA GLU A 125 12.82 21.27 -13.22
C GLU A 125 13.92 21.22 -14.30
N ARG A 126 14.34 20.01 -14.70
CA ARG A 126 15.29 19.82 -15.83
C ARG A 126 14.79 20.42 -17.14
N HIS A 127 13.49 20.31 -17.43
CA HIS A 127 12.90 20.91 -18.63
C HIS A 127 12.89 22.44 -18.56
N GLY A 128 12.57 23.01 -17.38
CA GLY A 128 12.62 24.45 -17.13
C GLY A 128 14.04 25.01 -17.32
N GLU A 129 15.06 24.31 -16.82
CA GLU A 129 16.46 24.68 -17.01
C GLU A 129 16.88 24.67 -18.49
N LEU A 130 16.47 23.65 -19.26
CA LEU A 130 16.74 23.59 -20.70
C LEU A 130 16.10 24.76 -21.46
N MET A 131 14.86 25.12 -21.12
CA MET A 131 14.16 26.25 -21.72
C MET A 131 14.83 27.59 -21.36
N GLN A 132 15.32 27.75 -20.12
CA GLN A 132 16.03 28.96 -19.70
C GLN A 132 17.45 29.06 -20.28
N SER A 133 18.12 27.93 -20.54
CA SER A 133 19.48 27.89 -21.08
C SER A 133 19.58 28.28 -22.57
N GLY A 134 18.46 28.50 -23.27
CA GLY A 134 18.46 28.85 -24.70
C GLY A 134 19.03 27.76 -25.62
N ALA A 135 19.31 26.56 -25.09
CA ALA A 135 19.81 25.41 -25.83
C ALA A 135 18.63 24.73 -26.53
N MET A 136 18.19 25.34 -27.63
CA MET A 136 17.15 24.78 -28.49
C MET A 136 17.63 23.41 -29.02
N PRO A 137 16.95 22.30 -28.70
CA PRO A 137 17.32 21.00 -29.27
C PRO A 137 17.19 21.08 -30.81
N PRO A 138 18.03 20.33 -31.57
CA PRO A 138 17.97 20.36 -33.02
C PRO A 138 16.55 19.98 -33.46
N SER A 139 15.83 20.97 -33.98
CA SER A 139 14.46 20.85 -34.44
C SER A 139 14.40 19.84 -35.57
N ARG A 140 13.90 18.64 -35.28
CA ARG A 140 13.44 17.70 -36.29
C ARG A 140 12.21 18.34 -36.95
N PRO A 141 12.12 18.38 -38.30
CA PRO A 141 10.98 18.99 -38.97
C PRO A 141 9.73 18.15 -38.68
N THR A 142 8.86 18.68 -37.82
CA THR A 142 7.49 18.20 -37.61
C THR A 142 6.51 19.09 -38.37
N ASP A 143 5.55 18.44 -39.02
CA ASP A 143 4.49 19.07 -39.81
C ASP A 143 3.73 20.18 -39.05
N PRO A 144 3.24 21.19 -39.77
CA PRO A 144 2.52 22.32 -39.18
C PRO A 144 1.06 21.93 -38.87
N ALA A 145 0.84 21.23 -37.77
CA ALA A 145 -0.46 21.16 -37.11
C ALA A 145 -0.31 20.78 -35.63
N GLU A 146 -0.74 21.71 -34.77
CA GLU A 146 -0.89 21.64 -33.30
C GLU A 146 0.31 22.01 -32.40
N PRO A 147 0.22 23.15 -31.68
CA PRO A 147 1.23 23.56 -30.69
C PRO A 147 1.22 22.75 -29.38
N ASN A 148 0.25 21.85 -29.17
CA ASN A 148 0.12 21.07 -27.92
C ASN A 148 0.60 19.61 -28.01
N SER A 149 0.93 19.11 -29.21
CA SER A 149 1.32 17.70 -29.42
C SER A 149 2.69 17.34 -28.80
N ALA A 150 3.65 18.27 -28.86
CA ALA A 150 4.99 18.04 -28.30
C ALA A 150 4.99 17.92 -26.77
N VAL A 151 4.10 18.64 -26.09
CA VAL A 151 3.95 18.59 -24.63
C VAL A 151 3.26 17.28 -24.23
N ALA A 152 2.21 16.86 -24.93
CA ALA A 152 1.52 15.60 -24.69
C ALA A 152 2.43 14.37 -24.94
N ALA A 153 3.14 14.33 -26.06
CA ALA A 153 4.07 13.25 -26.39
C ALA A 153 5.26 13.16 -25.41
N PHE A 154 5.65 14.28 -24.81
CA PHE A 154 6.68 14.32 -23.76
C PHE A 154 6.19 13.71 -22.45
N PHE A 155 4.96 14.00 -22.02
CA PHE A 155 4.40 13.41 -20.80
C PHE A 155 4.14 11.90 -20.95
N ASP A 156 3.67 11.45 -22.11
CA ASP A 156 3.61 10.01 -22.43
C ASP A 156 5.01 9.37 -22.33
N SER A 157 6.06 10.06 -22.78
CA SER A 157 7.44 9.59 -22.65
C SER A 157 7.96 9.58 -21.20
N ILE A 158 7.50 10.48 -20.32
CA ILE A 158 7.84 10.47 -18.88
C ILE A 158 7.15 9.30 -18.18
N ASP A 159 5.86 9.08 -18.43
CA ASP A 159 5.12 7.94 -17.88
C ASP A 159 5.71 6.60 -18.34
N GLN A 160 6.23 6.55 -19.56
CA GLN A 160 6.91 5.38 -20.09
C GLN A 160 8.32 5.19 -19.51
N ALA A 161 9.06 6.28 -19.25
CA ALA A 161 10.38 6.23 -18.62
C ALA A 161 10.32 5.90 -17.12
N ALA A 162 9.30 6.39 -16.41
CA ALA A 162 9.06 6.08 -15.00
C ALA A 162 8.68 4.60 -14.78
N ASN A 163 8.16 3.92 -15.81
CA ASN A 163 7.72 2.53 -15.77
C ASN A 163 8.64 1.54 -16.52
N ALA A 164 9.77 1.99 -17.08
CA ALA A 164 10.67 1.11 -17.84
C ALA A 164 11.60 0.30 -16.91
N PRO A 165 11.71 -1.04 -17.07
CA PRO A 165 12.70 -1.83 -16.36
C PRO A 165 14.12 -1.53 -16.90
N ALA A 166 15.10 -1.41 -16.00
CA ALA A 166 16.49 -1.12 -16.33
C ALA A 166 17.09 -2.18 -17.26
N VAL A 167 17.36 -1.82 -18.52
CA VAL A 167 18.06 -2.66 -19.49
C VAL A 167 19.58 -2.41 -19.36
N PRO A 168 20.42 -3.44 -19.18
CA PRO A 168 21.87 -3.28 -19.19
C PRO A 168 22.38 -3.10 -20.63
N SER A 169 23.20 -2.08 -20.86
CA SER A 169 23.88 -1.86 -22.14
C SER A 169 24.95 -2.92 -22.42
N PRO A 170 25.16 -3.34 -23.69
CA PRO A 170 26.15 -4.34 -24.05
C PRO A 170 27.55 -3.73 -24.18
N MET A 171 28.52 -4.23 -23.43
CA MET A 171 29.94 -3.97 -23.68
C MET A 171 30.52 -5.04 -24.60
N SER A 172 31.23 -4.57 -25.64
CA SER A 172 31.90 -5.38 -26.64
C SER A 172 33.38 -4.97 -26.68
N SER A 173 34.31 -5.88 -26.34
CA SER A 173 35.68 -5.90 -26.89
C SER A 173 36.57 -7.05 -26.37
N PRO A 174 37.67 -7.38 -27.09
CA PRO A 174 38.13 -8.75 -27.30
C PRO A 174 39.45 -9.15 -26.59
N VAL A 175 39.72 -10.46 -26.64
CA VAL A 175 40.88 -11.23 -26.15
C VAL A 175 42.16 -11.02 -26.98
N PRO A 176 43.37 -11.11 -26.36
CA PRO A 176 44.46 -11.97 -26.89
C PRO A 176 45.25 -12.73 -25.76
N PRO A 177 46.22 -13.64 -26.07
CA PRO A 177 46.37 -14.95 -25.38
C PRO A 177 47.62 -15.17 -24.49
N MET A 178 47.54 -16.20 -23.62
CA MET A 178 48.50 -17.22 -23.05
C MET A 178 50.04 -16.95 -23.06
N PRO A 179 50.92 -17.51 -22.16
CA PRO A 179 50.90 -18.94 -21.70
C PRO A 179 51.53 -19.35 -20.32
N VAL A 180 51.31 -20.63 -19.95
CA VAL A 180 52.16 -21.63 -19.23
C VAL A 180 52.72 -21.35 -17.82
N ALA A 181 52.38 -22.21 -16.84
CA ALA A 181 53.35 -23.02 -16.06
C ALA A 181 52.69 -24.04 -15.09
N MET A 182 53.41 -25.14 -14.92
CA MET A 182 53.20 -26.34 -14.11
C MET A 182 52.78 -26.14 -12.64
N ARG A 183 51.99 -27.09 -12.09
CA ARG A 183 52.47 -28.06 -11.07
C ARG A 183 51.39 -29.05 -10.61
N SER A 184 51.83 -30.29 -10.48
CA SER A 184 51.18 -31.41 -9.80
C SER A 184 51.05 -31.18 -8.29
N ALA A 185 49.99 -31.74 -7.67
CA ALA A 185 50.08 -32.69 -6.56
C ALA A 185 48.71 -32.93 -5.88
N GLU A 186 48.53 -34.18 -5.46
CA GLU A 186 47.76 -34.67 -4.31
C GLU A 186 46.23 -34.85 -4.40
N SER A 187 45.91 -36.10 -4.72
CA SER A 187 44.74 -36.86 -4.27
C SER A 187 44.60 -36.86 -2.74
N ALA A 188 43.42 -36.51 -2.23
CA ALA A 188 43.00 -36.89 -0.87
C ALA A 188 41.48 -37.14 -0.80
N SER A 189 41.17 -38.19 -0.04
CA SER A 189 39.93 -38.92 0.16
C SER A 189 38.63 -38.15 0.34
N ALA A 190 37.58 -38.81 -0.15
CA ALA A 190 36.17 -38.59 0.14
C ALA A 190 35.83 -38.67 1.63
N VAL A 191 35.08 -37.67 2.12
CA VAL A 191 34.28 -37.74 3.34
C VAL A 191 32.90 -37.16 3.02
N SER A 192 31.89 -38.02 3.05
CA SER A 192 30.47 -37.66 2.91
C SER A 192 29.99 -36.82 4.11
N PRO A 193 29.29 -35.70 3.91
CA PRO A 193 28.49 -35.11 4.97
C PRO A 193 27.09 -35.77 5.04
N PRO A 194 26.48 -35.82 6.23
CA PRO A 194 25.25 -36.56 6.47
C PRO A 194 24.02 -35.86 5.87
N ARG A 195 23.13 -36.69 5.31
CA ARG A 195 21.71 -36.39 5.06
C ARG A 195 21.08 -35.85 6.35
N GLY A 196 20.62 -34.61 6.30
CA GLY A 196 19.79 -34.02 7.34
C GLY A 196 18.91 -32.92 6.77
N LEU A 197 17.59 -33.12 6.87
CA LEU A 197 16.53 -32.09 6.82
C LEU A 197 16.18 -31.54 5.43
N SER A 198 15.48 -32.36 4.65
CA SER A 198 14.45 -31.89 3.72
C SER A 198 13.19 -32.71 3.96
N ALA A 199 12.04 -32.05 3.85
CA ALA A 199 10.66 -32.56 4.01
C ALA A 199 10.10 -32.59 5.45
N MET A 200 9.89 -31.41 6.03
CA MET A 200 8.54 -31.09 6.52
C MET A 200 7.92 -30.16 5.49
N SER A 201 7.40 -30.78 4.43
CA SER A 201 6.43 -30.11 3.57
C SER A 201 5.30 -29.62 4.47
N ASP A 202 4.95 -28.34 4.34
CA ASP A 202 3.77 -27.72 4.93
C ASP A 202 2.63 -28.74 4.96
N ALA A 203 2.32 -29.22 6.17
CA ALA A 203 1.08 -29.92 6.39
C ALA A 203 0.00 -28.89 6.08
N SER A 204 -0.65 -29.04 4.92
CA SER A 204 -1.83 -28.28 4.53
C SER A 204 -2.86 -28.44 5.64
N MET A 205 -2.85 -27.53 6.62
CA MET A 205 -3.85 -27.45 7.67
C MET A 205 -5.17 -27.29 6.95
N THR A 206 -5.95 -28.36 6.92
CA THR A 206 -7.27 -28.35 6.32
C THR A 206 -8.09 -27.41 7.17
N ILE A 207 -8.41 -26.23 6.64
CA ILE A 207 -9.28 -25.27 7.32
C ILE A 207 -10.64 -25.95 7.42
N VAL A 208 -10.98 -26.42 8.62
CA VAL A 208 -12.28 -27.01 8.92
C VAL A 208 -13.24 -25.84 9.16
N PRO A 209 -14.31 -25.67 8.35
CA PRO A 209 -15.27 -24.60 8.58
C PRO A 209 -15.83 -24.68 10.00
N ILE A 210 -15.93 -23.55 10.71
CA ILE A 210 -16.44 -23.51 12.10
C ILE A 210 -17.84 -24.15 12.18
N ALA A 211 -18.66 -24.01 11.12
CA ALA A 211 -19.97 -24.66 11.03
C ALA A 211 -19.91 -26.20 11.06
N SER A 212 -18.79 -26.80 10.65
CA SER A 212 -18.57 -28.26 10.72
C SER A 212 -17.97 -28.73 12.05
N LEU A 213 -17.57 -27.79 12.92
CA LEU A 213 -17.18 -28.09 14.30
C LEU A 213 -18.40 -28.18 15.23
N ALA A 214 -19.56 -27.68 14.80
CA ALA A 214 -20.82 -27.90 15.50
C ALA A 214 -21.25 -29.35 15.30
N SER A 215 -21.30 -30.13 16.38
CA SER A 215 -21.85 -31.49 16.33
C SER A 215 -23.31 -31.38 15.88
N SER A 216 -23.70 -32.14 14.85
CA SER A 216 -25.03 -32.11 14.23
C SER A 216 -26.20 -32.40 15.19
N ASN A 217 -25.91 -32.78 16.44
CA ASN A 217 -26.89 -33.08 17.48
C ASN A 217 -26.92 -32.06 18.63
N ASP A 218 -26.08 -31.03 18.61
CA ASP A 218 -26.02 -30.04 19.67
C ASP A 218 -26.76 -28.76 19.24
N LEU A 219 -28.08 -28.78 19.39
CA LEU A 219 -28.98 -27.66 19.10
C LEU A 219 -28.73 -26.44 20.01
N ASP A 220 -27.88 -26.58 21.03
CA ASP A 220 -27.57 -25.55 22.04
C ASP A 220 -26.15 -24.97 21.94
N ALA A 221 -25.35 -25.34 20.92
CA ALA A 221 -24.08 -24.68 20.64
C ALA A 221 -24.32 -23.28 20.03
N VAL A 222 -24.83 -22.34 20.84
CA VAL A 222 -25.17 -20.99 20.39
C VAL A 222 -23.90 -20.16 20.22
N VAL A 223 -23.34 -20.19 19.02
CA VAL A 223 -22.35 -19.21 18.59
C VAL A 223 -23.07 -17.87 18.43
N TYR A 224 -23.13 -17.09 19.50
CA TYR A 224 -23.62 -15.71 19.44
C TYR A 224 -22.67 -14.87 18.61
N ARG A 225 -23.13 -14.40 17.44
CA ARG A 225 -22.44 -13.31 16.74
C ARG A 225 -22.63 -12.05 17.57
N ALA A 226 -21.52 -11.40 17.93
CA ALA A 226 -21.58 -10.04 18.46
C ALA A 226 -22.38 -9.18 17.47
N PRO A 227 -23.35 -8.36 17.93
CA PRO A 227 -24.22 -7.60 17.04
C PRO A 227 -23.44 -6.57 16.19
N ASN A 228 -22.33 -6.07 16.71
CA ASN A 228 -21.42 -5.15 16.01
C ASN A 228 -19.97 -5.63 16.18
N PRO A 229 -19.51 -6.63 15.41
CA PRO A 229 -18.12 -7.04 15.48
C PRO A 229 -17.23 -5.91 14.97
N PRO A 230 -16.04 -5.66 15.58
CA PRO A 230 -15.13 -4.59 15.17
C PRO A 230 -14.59 -4.77 13.74
N VAL A 231 -14.66 -6.00 13.21
CA VAL A 231 -14.34 -6.33 11.83
C VAL A 231 -15.57 -7.01 11.23
N THR A 232 -16.11 -6.43 10.17
CA THR A 232 -17.23 -7.03 9.45
C THR A 232 -16.77 -8.27 8.69
N PHE A 233 -17.71 -9.17 8.39
CA PHE A 233 -17.41 -10.38 7.61
C PHE A 233 -16.79 -10.06 6.23
N ALA A 234 -17.27 -8.98 5.59
CA ALA A 234 -16.72 -8.50 4.32
C ALA A 234 -15.28 -7.99 4.45
N GLN A 235 -14.98 -7.21 5.51
CA GLN A 235 -13.62 -6.76 5.77
C GLN A 235 -12.68 -7.94 6.01
N ARG A 236 -13.12 -8.94 6.77
CA ARG A 236 -12.30 -10.13 7.02
C ARG A 236 -12.05 -10.93 5.74
N PHE A 237 -13.06 -11.12 4.91
CA PHE A 237 -12.90 -11.74 3.59
C PHE A 237 -11.81 -11.03 2.77
N ILE A 238 -11.85 -9.70 2.68
CA ILE A 238 -10.87 -8.91 1.93
C ILE A 238 -9.46 -9.07 2.50
N THR A 239 -9.32 -9.04 3.83
CA THR A 239 -8.02 -9.29 4.49
C THR A 239 -7.45 -10.65 4.09
N ASP A 240 -8.28 -11.69 4.06
CA ASP A 240 -7.83 -13.06 3.74
C ASP A 240 -7.51 -13.24 2.24
N VAL A 241 -8.26 -12.61 1.31
CA VAL A 241 -8.03 -12.78 -0.14
C VAL A 241 -7.00 -11.83 -0.74
N SER A 242 -6.72 -10.69 -0.11
CA SER A 242 -5.75 -9.70 -0.60
C SER A 242 -4.36 -10.29 -0.92
N PRO A 243 -3.71 -11.09 -0.05
CA PRO A 243 -2.41 -11.68 -0.37
C PRO A 243 -2.49 -12.69 -1.53
N LEU A 244 -3.59 -13.44 -1.65
CA LEU A 244 -3.81 -14.38 -2.76
C LEU A 244 -3.93 -13.62 -4.07
N ILE A 245 -4.70 -12.53 -4.09
CA ILE A 245 -4.90 -11.67 -5.26
C ILE A 245 -3.58 -11.01 -5.68
N ALA A 246 -2.78 -10.52 -4.72
CA ALA A 246 -1.45 -9.98 -5.02
C ALA A 246 -0.53 -11.03 -5.66
N SER A 247 -0.54 -12.27 -5.15
CA SER A 247 0.23 -13.37 -5.75
C SER A 247 -0.24 -13.72 -7.17
N LEU A 248 -1.57 -13.73 -7.41
CA LEU A 248 -2.13 -13.96 -8.75
C LEU A 248 -1.71 -12.84 -9.72
N ARG A 249 -1.77 -11.57 -9.29
CA ARG A 249 -1.34 -10.43 -10.11
C ARG A 249 0.14 -10.46 -10.47
N ALA A 250 1.00 -10.77 -9.50
CA ALA A 250 2.44 -10.91 -9.74
C ALA A 250 2.74 -11.98 -10.81
N ARG A 251 1.96 -13.09 -10.80
CA ARG A 251 2.08 -14.16 -11.80
C ARG A 251 1.46 -13.78 -13.14
N LEU A 252 0.41 -12.96 -13.18
CA LEU A 252 -0.20 -12.49 -14.44
C LEU A 252 0.63 -11.38 -15.12
N ALA A 253 1.49 -10.68 -14.39
CA ALA A 253 2.24 -9.55 -14.92
C ALA A 253 3.04 -9.88 -16.21
N PRO A 254 3.79 -10.98 -16.33
CA PRO A 254 4.53 -11.26 -17.55
C PRO A 254 3.63 -11.53 -18.77
N LEU A 255 2.44 -12.13 -18.58
CA LEU A 255 1.47 -12.37 -19.67
C LEU A 255 0.94 -11.06 -20.26
N ARG A 256 0.80 -10.03 -19.42
CA ARG A 256 0.32 -8.70 -19.86
C ARG A 256 1.33 -8.00 -20.77
N HIS A 257 2.62 -8.22 -20.54
CA HIS A 257 3.68 -7.58 -21.31
C HIS A 257 3.99 -8.33 -22.62
N GLY A 258 3.28 -9.44 -22.90
CA GLY A 258 3.49 -10.23 -24.12
C GLY A 258 4.88 -10.88 -24.20
N THR A 259 5.61 -10.95 -23.10
CA THR A 259 7.01 -11.43 -23.06
C THR A 259 7.13 -12.94 -22.83
N SER A 260 6.04 -13.63 -22.54
CA SER A 260 6.06 -15.06 -22.21
C SER A 260 6.09 -15.94 -23.46
N THR A 261 7.06 -16.85 -23.54
CA THR A 261 7.02 -17.99 -24.46
C THR A 261 5.90 -18.95 -24.06
N GLN A 262 5.43 -19.77 -25.00
CA GLN A 262 4.35 -20.74 -24.76
C GLN A 262 4.70 -21.75 -23.65
N GLU A 263 5.97 -22.15 -23.55
CA GLU A 263 6.48 -22.99 -22.45
C GLU A 263 6.42 -22.26 -21.10
N ALA A 264 6.84 -20.99 -21.04
CA ALA A 264 6.75 -20.18 -19.84
C ALA A 264 5.29 -19.95 -19.38
N SER A 265 4.35 -19.89 -20.32
CA SER A 265 2.92 -19.82 -20.02
C SER A 265 2.40 -21.09 -19.33
N ALA A 266 2.84 -22.27 -19.77
CA ALA A 266 2.44 -23.55 -19.16
C ALA A 266 2.96 -23.69 -17.72
N ASP A 267 4.24 -23.38 -17.48
CA ASP A 267 4.83 -23.40 -16.14
C ASP A 267 4.18 -22.38 -15.21
N MET A 268 3.89 -21.19 -15.74
CA MET A 268 3.19 -20.15 -15.00
C MET A 268 1.76 -20.58 -14.65
N MET A 269 1.05 -21.26 -15.55
CA MET A 269 -0.26 -21.83 -15.27
C MET A 269 -0.21 -22.92 -14.19
N ALA A 270 0.80 -23.79 -14.23
CA ALA A 270 1.03 -24.78 -13.18
C ALA A 270 1.24 -24.10 -11.81
N ALA A 271 1.97 -22.98 -11.79
CA ALA A 271 2.22 -22.21 -10.58
C ALA A 271 1.00 -21.36 -10.14
N PHE A 272 0.15 -20.92 -11.07
CA PHE A 272 -1.05 -20.11 -10.83
C PHE A 272 -2.18 -20.92 -10.17
N ARG A 273 -2.31 -22.20 -10.55
CA ARG A 273 -3.41 -23.08 -10.13
C ARG A 273 -3.58 -23.22 -8.60
N PRO A 274 -2.53 -23.45 -7.78
CA PRO A 274 -2.68 -23.58 -6.33
C PRO A 274 -3.24 -22.33 -5.66
N VAL A 275 -2.84 -21.15 -6.14
CA VAL A 275 -3.32 -19.87 -5.58
C VAL A 275 -4.79 -19.64 -5.95
N LEU A 276 -5.20 -20.00 -7.17
CA LEU A 276 -6.60 -19.94 -7.60
C LEU A 276 -7.50 -20.90 -6.80
N VAL A 277 -7.01 -22.12 -6.51
CA VAL A 277 -7.71 -23.08 -5.66
C VAL A 277 -7.88 -22.52 -4.25
N SER A 278 -6.82 -21.92 -3.68
CA SER A 278 -6.89 -21.28 -2.37
C SER A 278 -7.92 -20.14 -2.35
N LEU A 279 -7.94 -19.29 -3.39
CA LEU A 279 -8.93 -18.20 -3.51
C LEU A 279 -10.36 -18.74 -3.60
N ARG A 280 -10.58 -19.81 -4.38
CA ARG A 280 -11.87 -20.48 -4.48
C ARG A 280 -12.33 -21.03 -3.14
N ASP A 281 -11.43 -21.70 -2.42
CA ASP A 281 -11.76 -22.36 -1.15
C ASP A 281 -12.03 -21.32 -0.05
N THR A 282 -11.28 -20.21 -0.03
CA THR A 282 -11.59 -19.04 0.80
C THR A 282 -12.95 -18.44 0.42
N ALA A 283 -13.22 -18.18 -0.86
CA ALA A 283 -14.52 -17.65 -1.30
C ALA A 283 -15.69 -18.55 -0.90
N SER A 284 -15.52 -19.88 -1.00
CA SER A 284 -16.52 -20.85 -0.56
C SER A 284 -16.76 -20.78 0.96
N SER A 285 -15.70 -20.61 1.75
CA SER A 285 -15.80 -20.46 3.21
C SER A 285 -16.57 -19.20 3.62
N TYR A 286 -16.49 -18.15 2.80
CA TYR A 286 -17.22 -16.89 2.97
C TYR A 286 -18.56 -16.84 2.21
N GLN A 287 -19.04 -17.95 1.64
CA GLN A 287 -20.31 -18.04 0.90
C GLN A 287 -20.40 -17.05 -0.30
N HIS A 288 -19.26 -16.74 -0.93
CA HIS A 288 -19.20 -15.94 -2.15
C HIS A 288 -19.26 -16.84 -3.39
N GLU A 289 -20.47 -17.32 -3.71
CA GLU A 289 -20.73 -18.24 -4.83
C GLU A 289 -20.35 -17.66 -6.19
N ASP A 290 -20.46 -16.34 -6.36
CA ASP A 290 -20.06 -15.64 -7.59
C ASP A 290 -18.56 -15.74 -7.86
N ILE A 291 -17.75 -15.53 -6.81
CA ILE A 291 -16.29 -15.62 -6.87
C ILE A 291 -15.85 -17.07 -7.06
N ARG A 292 -16.46 -18.00 -6.33
CA ARG A 292 -16.21 -19.43 -6.47
C ARG A 292 -16.48 -19.91 -7.91
N ALA A 293 -17.65 -19.59 -8.46
CA ALA A 293 -18.04 -19.97 -9.81
C ALA A 293 -17.11 -19.36 -10.88
N PHE A 294 -16.59 -18.15 -10.64
CA PHE A 294 -15.57 -17.55 -11.49
C PHE A 294 -14.26 -18.36 -11.44
N CYS A 295 -13.74 -18.65 -10.24
CA CYS A 295 -12.52 -19.44 -10.09
C CYS A 295 -12.63 -20.84 -10.71
N ASP A 296 -13.77 -21.53 -10.53
CA ASP A 296 -14.01 -22.84 -11.14
C ASP A 296 -13.97 -22.76 -12.67
N ALA A 297 -14.58 -21.73 -13.27
CA ALA A 297 -14.54 -21.54 -14.71
C ALA A 297 -13.11 -21.32 -15.24
N VAL A 298 -12.29 -20.54 -14.53
CA VAL A 298 -10.89 -20.33 -14.90
C VAL A 298 -10.08 -21.63 -14.75
N LEU A 299 -10.33 -22.40 -13.68
CA LEU A 299 -9.68 -23.70 -13.46
C LEU A 299 -10.07 -24.75 -14.53
N THR A 300 -11.28 -24.66 -15.10
CA THR A 300 -11.73 -25.54 -16.18
C THR A 300 -11.19 -25.18 -17.56
N ALA A 301 -10.75 -23.93 -17.78
CA ALA A 301 -10.34 -23.47 -19.11
C ALA A 301 -9.11 -24.19 -19.70
N GLN A 302 -8.33 -24.94 -18.89
CA GLN A 302 -7.25 -25.90 -19.23
C GLN A 302 -6.17 -25.54 -20.30
N ALA A 303 -6.22 -24.38 -20.94
CA ALA A 303 -5.27 -23.96 -21.97
C ALA A 303 -4.31 -22.88 -21.45
N PRO A 304 -3.16 -22.65 -22.10
CA PRO A 304 -2.39 -21.44 -21.89
C PRO A 304 -3.30 -20.22 -22.05
N LEU A 305 -3.36 -19.38 -21.01
CA LEU A 305 -4.21 -18.19 -21.02
C LEU A 305 -3.66 -17.20 -22.07
N PRO A 306 -4.44 -16.84 -23.10
CA PRO A 306 -4.02 -15.81 -24.03
C PRO A 306 -3.95 -14.45 -23.31
N ALA A 307 -3.12 -13.54 -23.82
CA ALA A 307 -2.96 -12.18 -23.29
C ALA A 307 -4.28 -11.44 -22.97
N PRO A 308 -5.34 -11.48 -23.82
CA PRO A 308 -6.63 -10.87 -23.47
C PRO A 308 -7.29 -11.46 -22.21
N SER A 309 -7.13 -12.77 -21.96
CA SER A 309 -7.66 -13.40 -20.75
C SER A 309 -6.94 -12.92 -19.49
N ALA A 310 -5.64 -12.59 -19.59
CA ALA A 310 -4.88 -12.06 -18.45
C ALA A 310 -5.42 -10.69 -18.00
N GLY A 311 -5.80 -9.82 -18.94
CA GLY A 311 -6.44 -8.54 -18.63
C GLY A 311 -7.83 -8.70 -18.00
N ALA A 312 -8.64 -9.64 -18.51
CA ALA A 312 -9.94 -9.95 -17.93
C ALA A 312 -9.83 -10.54 -16.51
N LEU A 313 -8.82 -11.38 -16.26
CA LEU A 313 -8.52 -11.92 -14.93
C LEU A 313 -8.11 -10.82 -13.96
N ASP A 314 -7.20 -9.93 -14.34
CA ASP A 314 -6.79 -8.81 -13.46
C ASP A 314 -7.96 -7.87 -13.12
N THR A 315 -8.85 -7.63 -14.09
CA THR A 315 -10.09 -6.88 -13.87
C THR A 315 -11.00 -7.61 -12.87
N ALA A 316 -11.15 -8.93 -12.99
CA ALA A 316 -11.94 -9.72 -12.06
C ALA A 316 -11.37 -9.69 -10.64
N LEU A 317 -10.04 -9.79 -10.51
CA LEU A 317 -9.35 -9.66 -9.21
C LEU A 317 -9.56 -8.28 -8.59
N THR A 318 -9.65 -7.22 -9.40
CA THR A 318 -9.98 -5.87 -8.94
C THR A 318 -11.42 -5.78 -8.44
N VAL A 319 -12.37 -6.36 -9.19
CA VAL A 319 -13.79 -6.43 -8.82
C VAL A 319 -13.99 -7.20 -7.50
N ILE A 320 -13.21 -8.26 -7.26
CA ILE A 320 -13.26 -9.03 -6.00
C ILE A 320 -12.85 -8.18 -4.78
N LEU A 321 -11.93 -7.22 -4.96
CA LEU A 321 -11.42 -6.36 -3.87
C LEU A 321 -12.34 -5.17 -3.53
N GLN A 322 -13.35 -4.88 -4.35
CA GLN A 322 -14.26 -3.76 -4.12
C GLN A 322 -15.29 -4.11 -3.03
N GLN A 323 -15.14 -3.52 -1.84
CA GLN A 323 -16.03 -3.75 -0.70
C GLN A 323 -17.43 -3.15 -0.92
N ASP A 324 -17.52 -2.02 -1.61
CA ASP A 324 -18.77 -1.26 -1.77
C ASP A 324 -19.64 -1.76 -2.93
N LEU A 325 -19.16 -2.74 -3.71
CA LEU A 325 -19.89 -3.24 -4.86
C LEU A 325 -21.01 -4.19 -4.41
N ALA A 326 -22.26 -3.83 -4.70
CA ALA A 326 -23.40 -4.67 -4.42
C ALA A 326 -23.22 -6.08 -5.02
N ALA A 327 -23.56 -7.11 -4.24
CA ALA A 327 -23.26 -8.51 -4.59
C ALA A 327 -23.80 -8.92 -5.98
N HIS A 328 -24.97 -8.42 -6.38
CA HIS A 328 -25.56 -8.72 -7.68
C HIS A 328 -24.77 -8.07 -8.85
N LEU A 329 -24.27 -6.85 -8.68
CA LEU A 329 -23.42 -6.17 -9.67
C LEU A 329 -22.07 -6.87 -9.79
N ARG A 330 -21.49 -7.29 -8.66
CA ARG A 330 -20.26 -8.08 -8.63
C ARG A 330 -20.43 -9.39 -9.39
N ALA A 331 -21.51 -10.12 -9.13
CA ALA A 331 -21.83 -11.35 -9.83
C ALA A 331 -22.01 -11.14 -11.35
N GLN A 332 -22.70 -10.07 -11.75
CA GLN A 332 -22.87 -9.71 -13.16
C GLN A 332 -21.51 -9.43 -13.84
N ARG A 333 -20.65 -8.61 -13.22
CA ARG A 333 -19.32 -8.27 -13.75
C ARG A 333 -18.43 -9.51 -13.87
N LEU A 334 -18.40 -10.36 -12.84
CA LEU A 334 -17.65 -11.62 -12.88
C LEU A 334 -18.19 -12.57 -13.95
N ALA A 335 -19.51 -12.62 -14.17
CA ALA A 335 -20.10 -13.42 -15.23
C ALA A 335 -19.71 -12.93 -16.64
N GLU A 336 -19.63 -11.61 -16.86
CA GLU A 336 -19.14 -11.04 -18.12
C GLU A 336 -17.66 -11.33 -18.35
N LEU A 337 -16.82 -11.10 -17.34
CA LEU A 337 -15.38 -11.37 -17.41
C LEU A 337 -15.09 -12.87 -17.63
N ARG A 338 -15.90 -13.75 -17.01
CA ARG A 338 -15.86 -15.19 -17.26
C ARG A 338 -16.09 -15.52 -18.73
N ARG A 339 -17.06 -14.87 -19.40
CA ARG A 339 -17.32 -15.09 -20.84
C ARG A 339 -16.10 -14.71 -21.67
N VAL A 340 -15.42 -13.62 -21.34
CA VAL A 340 -14.19 -13.19 -22.04
C VAL A 340 -13.07 -14.22 -21.89
N VAL A 341 -12.83 -14.72 -20.67
CA VAL A 341 -11.82 -15.75 -20.41
C VAL A 341 -12.12 -17.03 -21.19
N LEU A 342 -13.38 -17.48 -21.18
CA LEU A 342 -13.80 -18.70 -21.89
C LEU A 342 -13.77 -18.53 -23.41
N ALA A 343 -14.22 -17.39 -23.94
CA ALA A 343 -14.23 -17.13 -25.38
C ALA A 343 -12.82 -17.02 -25.98
N SER A 344 -11.87 -16.55 -25.19
CA SER A 344 -10.47 -16.43 -25.62
C SER A 344 -9.72 -17.77 -25.59
N THR A 345 -10.23 -18.76 -24.85
CA THR A 345 -9.63 -20.08 -24.78
C THR A 345 -9.92 -20.81 -26.10
N PRO A 346 -8.93 -21.08 -26.96
CA PRO A 346 -9.20 -21.81 -28.19
C PRO A 346 -9.72 -23.18 -27.81
N LEU A 347 -11.01 -23.42 -28.07
CA LEU A 347 -11.56 -24.77 -28.04
C LEU A 347 -10.68 -25.56 -28.99
N SER A 348 -9.87 -26.46 -28.43
CA SER A 348 -9.06 -27.39 -29.21
C SER A 348 -10.01 -28.07 -30.19
N SER A 349 -9.98 -27.63 -31.44
CA SER A 349 -10.81 -28.11 -32.54
C SER A 349 -10.27 -29.49 -32.94
N GLY A 350 -10.36 -30.43 -32.02
CA GLY A 350 -10.06 -31.83 -32.24
C GLY A 350 -11.23 -32.50 -32.93
N ALA A 351 -10.93 -33.08 -34.09
CA ALA A 351 -11.74 -34.04 -34.85
C ALA A 351 -12.90 -33.48 -35.69
N SER A 352 -12.57 -32.61 -36.65
CA SER A 352 -13.19 -32.78 -37.97
C SER A 352 -12.74 -34.13 -38.52
N SER A 353 -13.70 -35.04 -38.59
CA SER A 353 -13.66 -36.32 -39.28
C SER A 353 -13.15 -36.15 -40.71
N GLU A 354 -11.86 -36.37 -40.92
CA GLU A 354 -11.27 -36.61 -42.24
C GLU A 354 -11.25 -38.13 -42.47
N ALA A 355 -12.44 -38.70 -42.65
CA ALA A 355 -12.64 -40.06 -43.11
C ALA A 355 -13.08 -40.02 -44.58
N ALA A 356 -12.14 -39.68 -45.47
CA ALA A 356 -12.26 -40.00 -46.89
C ALA A 356 -10.88 -40.29 -47.50
N SER A 357 -10.66 -41.57 -47.81
CA SER A 357 -9.73 -42.07 -48.82
C SER A 357 -8.23 -41.85 -48.63
N ARG A 358 -7.51 -42.90 -48.20
CA ARG A 358 -6.66 -43.72 -49.10
C ARG A 358 -5.93 -44.88 -48.38
N PRO A 359 -5.47 -45.90 -49.15
CA PRO A 359 -5.17 -47.24 -48.65
C PRO A 359 -3.68 -47.49 -48.38
N ASN A 360 -3.43 -48.55 -47.61
CA ASN A 360 -2.26 -49.46 -47.60
C ASN A 360 -0.87 -48.87 -47.83
N GLY A 361 -0.03 -48.92 -46.78
CA GLY A 361 1.40 -48.75 -46.93
C GLY A 361 2.20 -49.01 -45.66
N ALA A 362 2.62 -50.27 -45.49
CA ALA A 362 3.85 -50.75 -44.85
C ALA A 362 4.37 -50.07 -43.56
N PHE A 363 4.25 -50.83 -42.49
CA PHE A 363 4.89 -50.68 -41.19
C PHE A 363 6.42 -50.87 -41.29
N THR A 364 7.22 -49.94 -40.77
CA THR A 364 8.61 -50.23 -40.33
C THR A 364 8.87 -49.57 -38.97
N PRO A 365 9.45 -50.31 -38.00
CA PRO A 365 9.77 -49.76 -36.68
C PRO A 365 11.17 -49.12 -36.70
N ARG A 366 11.28 -47.87 -36.22
CA ARG A 366 12.57 -47.23 -35.94
C ARG A 366 12.86 -47.21 -34.44
N THR A 367 14.06 -47.67 -34.14
CA THR A 367 14.76 -47.82 -32.87
C THR A 367 14.99 -46.48 -32.16
N ARG A 368 14.69 -46.44 -30.86
CA ARG A 368 15.02 -45.34 -29.93
C ARG A 368 16.48 -45.44 -29.47
N THR A 369 17.20 -44.33 -29.50
CA THR A 369 18.44 -44.10 -28.75
C THR A 369 18.16 -43.11 -27.61
N PRO A 370 18.70 -43.31 -26.39
CA PRO A 370 18.62 -42.34 -25.31
C PRO A 370 19.76 -41.31 -25.38
N VAL A 371 19.42 -40.03 -25.27
CA VAL A 371 20.37 -38.92 -25.08
C VAL A 371 20.47 -38.62 -23.59
N THR A 372 21.67 -38.79 -23.04
CA THR A 372 22.07 -38.37 -21.70
C THR A 372 22.51 -36.91 -21.76
N ALA A 373 21.86 -36.02 -20.98
CA ALA A 373 22.30 -34.64 -20.81
C ALA A 373 22.58 -34.36 -19.32
N THR A 374 23.86 -34.18 -19.01
CA THR A 374 24.38 -33.75 -17.71
C THR A 374 24.53 -32.22 -17.74
N ILE A 375 23.88 -31.50 -16.82
CA ILE A 375 24.08 -30.07 -16.62
C ILE A 375 24.70 -29.87 -15.24
N ILE A 376 25.90 -29.28 -15.20
CA ILE A 376 26.64 -28.90 -13.99
C ILE A 376 26.42 -27.38 -13.78
N PRO A 377 25.95 -26.93 -12.60
CA PRO A 377 25.89 -25.49 -12.29
C PRO A 377 27.20 -24.97 -11.68
N THR A 378 27.59 -23.76 -12.12
CA THR A 378 28.72 -22.95 -11.64
C THR A 378 28.38 -22.24 -10.31
N PRO A 379 29.31 -22.16 -9.34
CA PRO A 379 29.07 -21.47 -8.06
C PRO A 379 29.22 -19.95 -8.18
N THR A 380 28.28 -19.22 -7.59
CA THR A 380 28.23 -17.76 -7.48
C THR A 380 29.04 -17.28 -6.27
N THR A 381 29.88 -16.27 -6.46
CA THR A 381 30.76 -15.66 -5.46
C THR A 381 29.96 -14.87 -4.40
N MET A 382 30.06 -15.27 -3.13
CA MET A 382 29.37 -14.64 -2.00
C MET A 382 30.00 -13.29 -1.60
N ARG A 383 29.12 -12.33 -1.32
CA ARG A 383 29.42 -11.02 -0.71
C ARG A 383 29.50 -11.18 0.83
N PRO A 384 30.49 -10.58 1.52
CA PRO A 384 30.62 -10.72 2.97
C PRO A 384 29.50 -9.97 3.71
N THR A 385 28.79 -10.69 4.56
CA THR A 385 27.83 -10.16 5.54
C THR A 385 28.55 -9.60 6.76
N PRO A 386 28.00 -8.56 7.42
CA PRO A 386 28.55 -8.05 8.68
C PRO A 386 28.44 -9.13 9.78
N PRO A 387 29.41 -9.18 10.71
CA PRO A 387 29.42 -10.17 11.79
C PRO A 387 28.19 -10.00 12.68
N ALA A 388 27.54 -11.11 13.01
CA ALA A 388 26.45 -11.13 13.97
C ALA A 388 26.95 -10.60 15.34
N PRO A 389 26.12 -9.82 16.06
CA PRO A 389 26.48 -9.30 17.37
C PRO A 389 26.80 -10.47 18.30
N SER A 390 27.88 -10.32 19.05
CA SER A 390 28.32 -11.35 19.98
C SER A 390 27.30 -11.53 21.10
N GLY A 391 27.20 -12.72 21.68
CA GLY A 391 26.27 -12.98 22.79
C GLY A 391 26.47 -12.04 23.99
N ARG A 392 27.65 -11.43 24.14
CA ARG A 392 27.93 -10.41 25.17
C ARG A 392 27.26 -9.07 24.88
N GLU A 393 27.25 -8.63 23.62
CA GLU A 393 26.57 -7.39 23.22
C GLU A 393 25.05 -7.52 23.37
N LEU A 394 24.51 -8.69 23.05
CA LEU A 394 23.09 -8.96 23.22
C LEU A 394 22.69 -8.99 24.70
N ASN A 395 23.52 -9.55 25.58
CA ASN A 395 23.28 -9.54 27.03
C ASN A 395 23.37 -8.12 27.65
N SER A 396 24.27 -7.28 27.14
CA SER A 396 24.38 -5.85 27.50
C SER A 396 23.10 -5.08 27.18
N LEU A 397 22.58 -5.25 25.96
CA LEU A 397 21.35 -4.58 25.52
C LEU A 397 20.11 -5.02 26.31
N LEU A 398 20.03 -6.32 26.65
CA LEU A 398 18.92 -6.84 27.47
C LEU A 398 18.97 -6.34 28.91
N SER A 399 20.17 -6.24 29.49
CA SER A 399 20.37 -5.74 30.85
C SER A 399 20.01 -4.25 30.94
N SER A 400 20.46 -3.44 29.98
CA SER A 400 20.07 -2.02 29.87
C SER A 400 18.56 -1.81 29.73
N SER A 401 17.85 -2.72 29.06
CA SER A 401 16.43 -2.58 28.81
C SER A 401 15.60 -2.93 30.06
N LEU A 402 16.01 -3.96 30.81
CA LEU A 402 15.35 -4.36 32.06
C LEU A 402 15.52 -3.32 33.18
N GLU A 403 16.64 -2.62 33.22
CA GLU A 403 16.91 -1.58 34.21
C GLU A 403 15.96 -0.38 34.03
N LYS A 404 15.69 0.02 32.78
CA LYS A 404 14.71 1.07 32.47
C LYS A 404 13.27 0.70 32.81
N VAL A 405 12.89 -0.57 32.67
CA VAL A 405 11.54 -1.02 33.03
C VAL A 405 11.35 -1.00 34.56
N ARG A 406 12.38 -1.33 35.33
CA ARG A 406 12.33 -1.24 36.80
C ARG A 406 12.27 0.20 37.31
N GLU A 407 12.87 1.15 36.60
CA GLU A 407 12.79 2.58 36.92
C GLU A 407 11.36 3.13 36.79
N LEU A 408 10.59 2.61 35.83
CA LEU A 408 9.18 2.97 35.63
C LEU A 408 8.25 2.38 36.69
N ASP A 409 8.53 1.17 37.20
CA ASP A 409 7.77 0.58 38.31
C ASP A 409 8.09 1.25 39.66
N ALA A 410 9.29 1.84 39.80
CA ALA A 410 9.73 2.49 41.03
C ALA A 410 9.25 3.94 41.18
N THR A 411 8.56 4.50 40.18
CA THR A 411 7.89 5.80 40.27
C THR A 411 6.40 5.59 40.55
N PRO A 412 5.97 5.51 41.82
CA PRO A 412 4.55 5.40 42.14
C PRO A 412 3.83 6.63 41.59
N LEU A 413 2.87 6.40 40.69
CA LEU A 413 1.85 7.35 40.26
C LEU A 413 0.88 7.63 41.42
N ASP A 414 1.42 8.15 42.53
CA ASP A 414 0.60 8.64 43.63
C ASP A 414 -0.01 9.98 43.21
N LEU A 415 -1.27 9.86 42.75
CA LEU A 415 -2.37 10.76 43.05
C LEU A 415 -1.93 12.11 43.63
N LEU A 416 -1.73 13.09 42.75
CA LEU A 416 -1.89 14.49 43.09
C LEU A 416 -3.29 14.67 43.68
N ALA A 417 -3.33 14.73 45.01
CA ALA A 417 -4.50 15.01 45.81
C ALA A 417 -5.10 16.36 45.40
N ILE A 418 -6.19 16.31 44.63
CA ILE A 418 -7.11 17.43 44.47
C ILE A 418 -7.97 17.47 45.73
N ALA A 419 -7.39 17.95 46.83
CA ALA A 419 -8.11 18.25 48.06
C ALA A 419 -8.24 19.77 48.17
N ASP A 420 -9.16 20.35 47.40
CA ASP A 420 -9.96 21.52 47.78
C ASP A 420 -10.88 21.91 46.62
N SER A 421 -12.11 21.38 46.61
CA SER A 421 -13.22 21.95 45.85
C SER A 421 -14.52 21.45 46.47
N SER A 422 -15.15 22.33 47.24
CA SER A 422 -16.52 22.24 47.72
C SER A 422 -17.52 22.25 46.56
N ALA A 423 -17.71 21.10 45.90
CA ALA A 423 -18.80 20.88 44.96
C ALA A 423 -19.90 20.04 45.64
N PRO A 424 -21.19 20.36 45.44
CA PRO A 424 -22.28 19.59 46.01
C PRO A 424 -22.27 18.15 45.48
N PRO A 425 -22.74 17.16 46.26
CA PRO A 425 -22.71 15.77 45.86
C PRO A 425 -23.54 15.57 44.58
N ALA A 426 -22.88 15.06 43.53
CA ALA A 426 -23.54 14.65 42.30
C ALA A 426 -24.65 13.65 42.65
N SER A 427 -25.89 13.98 42.26
CA SER A 427 -27.04 13.12 42.52
C SER A 427 -26.92 11.87 41.64
N ALA A 428 -26.63 10.73 42.25
CA ALA A 428 -26.66 9.45 41.57
C ALA A 428 -28.09 9.18 41.06
N GLY A 429 -28.23 8.87 39.78
CA GLY A 429 -29.48 8.36 39.22
C GLY A 429 -29.89 7.05 39.92
N PRO A 430 -31.19 6.69 39.90
CA PRO A 430 -31.73 5.53 40.61
C PRO A 430 -31.12 4.17 40.20
N ASP A 431 -30.43 4.11 39.06
CA ASP A 431 -29.89 2.87 38.49
C ASP A 431 -28.38 2.68 38.72
N GLY A 432 -27.71 3.57 39.47
CA GLY A 432 -26.28 3.44 39.78
C GLY A 432 -25.34 3.60 38.58
N GLU A 433 -25.87 3.91 37.39
CA GLU A 433 -25.11 4.27 36.21
C GLU A 433 -24.66 5.74 36.34
N PRO A 434 -23.37 6.06 36.10
CA PRO A 434 -22.87 7.43 36.25
C PRO A 434 -23.65 8.37 35.33
N ASP A 435 -24.23 9.42 35.90
CA ASP A 435 -24.99 10.44 35.17
C ASP A 435 -24.16 10.95 33.99
N VAL A 436 -24.58 10.60 32.78
CA VAL A 436 -23.85 10.90 31.55
C VAL A 436 -24.00 12.39 31.28
N VAL A 437 -23.04 13.16 31.77
CA VAL A 437 -22.95 14.60 31.51
C VAL A 437 -22.70 14.81 30.01
N PRO A 438 -23.63 15.43 29.26
CA PRO A 438 -23.44 15.65 27.84
C PRO A 438 -22.17 16.45 27.58
N ILE A 439 -21.35 16.02 26.61
CA ILE A 439 -20.03 16.64 26.36
C ILE A 439 -20.12 18.14 26.06
N ASP A 440 -21.22 18.57 25.45
CA ASP A 440 -21.50 19.99 25.16
C ASP A 440 -21.61 20.85 26.42
N SER A 441 -21.96 20.25 27.56
CA SER A 441 -22.00 20.96 28.84
C SER A 441 -20.60 21.16 29.46
N LEU A 442 -19.61 20.40 29.00
CA LEU A 442 -18.20 20.50 29.42
C LEU A 442 -17.38 21.42 28.52
N LEU A 443 -17.89 21.79 27.33
CA LEU A 443 -17.21 22.70 26.41
C LEU A 443 -17.58 24.16 26.71
N TYR A 444 -16.56 24.99 26.95
CA TYR A 444 -16.73 26.45 27.03
C TYR A 444 -16.93 27.02 25.61
N ARG A 445 -18.19 27.09 25.16
CA ARG A 445 -18.57 27.78 23.91
C ARG A 445 -19.63 28.85 24.16
N GLY A 446 -19.70 29.83 23.27
CA GLY A 446 -20.71 30.89 23.26
C GLY A 446 -20.86 31.63 24.60
N PRO A 447 -22.07 31.71 25.20
CA PRO A 447 -22.29 32.47 26.44
C PRO A 447 -21.46 32.02 27.65
N ARG A 448 -21.09 30.72 27.71
CA ARG A 448 -20.27 30.18 28.82
C ARG A 448 -18.81 30.62 28.70
N ALA A 449 -18.25 30.61 27.49
CA ALA A 449 -16.90 31.11 27.24
C ALA A 449 -16.78 32.60 27.61
N LEU A 450 -17.78 33.42 27.23
CA LEU A 450 -17.84 34.83 27.62
C LEU A 450 -17.95 35.04 29.13
N SER A 451 -18.71 34.19 29.82
CA SER A 451 -18.86 34.27 31.28
C SER A 451 -17.53 33.98 31.99
N ARG A 452 -16.78 32.97 31.53
CA ARG A 452 -15.44 32.66 32.05
C ARG A 452 -14.43 33.77 31.72
N ALA A 453 -14.44 34.29 30.49
CA ALA A 453 -13.60 35.41 30.08
C ALA A 453 -13.80 36.64 30.98
N ARG A 454 -15.06 36.99 31.29
CA ARG A 454 -15.37 38.09 32.24
C ARG A 454 -14.81 37.83 33.64
N HIS A 455 -14.84 36.59 34.11
CA HIS A 455 -14.29 36.22 35.40
C HIS A 455 -12.76 36.39 35.43
N ILE A 456 -12.05 35.92 34.39
CA ILE A 456 -10.59 36.09 34.25
C ILE A 456 -10.20 37.57 34.19
N VAL A 457 -10.95 38.39 33.44
CA VAL A 457 -10.74 39.85 33.41
C VAL A 457 -10.89 40.47 34.80
N GLY A 458 -11.83 39.98 35.62
CA GLY A 458 -11.97 40.40 37.01
C GLY A 458 -10.75 40.04 37.86
N GLN A 459 -10.21 38.83 37.69
CA GLN A 459 -8.99 38.38 38.38
C GLN A 459 -7.77 39.21 37.98
N LEU A 460 -7.57 39.44 36.68
CA LEU A 460 -6.47 40.24 36.16
C LEU A 460 -6.52 41.69 36.68
N ARG A 461 -7.71 42.29 36.77
CA ARG A 461 -7.87 43.63 37.37
C ARG A 461 -7.56 43.68 38.85
N GLY A 462 -7.77 42.58 39.59
CA GLY A 462 -7.48 42.49 41.01
C GLY A 462 -6.01 42.20 41.33
N ALA A 463 -5.25 41.63 40.39
CA ALA A 463 -3.89 41.13 40.61
C ALA A 463 -2.78 42.22 40.62
N GLY A 464 -3.09 43.48 40.30
CA GLY A 464 -2.09 44.55 40.21
C GLY A 464 -1.16 44.41 38.99
N ASP A 465 0.03 45.01 39.02
CA ASP A 465 0.93 45.07 37.84
C ASP A 465 1.49 43.70 37.40
N ALA A 466 1.48 42.69 38.29
CA ALA A 466 1.94 41.35 37.98
C ALA A 466 0.81 40.53 37.33
N HIS A 467 0.72 40.59 36.00
CA HIS A 467 -0.27 39.82 35.25
C HIS A 467 0.27 38.40 34.99
N ASP A 468 -0.52 37.39 35.36
CA ASP A 468 -0.23 36.01 35.03
C ASP A 468 -0.42 35.76 33.52
N ALA A 469 0.67 35.40 32.84
CA ALA A 469 0.68 35.12 31.42
C ALA A 469 -0.26 33.95 31.05
N ALA A 470 -0.49 33.00 31.96
CA ALA A 470 -1.40 31.89 31.74
C ALA A 470 -2.86 32.35 31.64
N LEU A 471 -3.28 33.26 32.53
CA LEU A 471 -4.63 33.83 32.51
C LEU A 471 -4.87 34.69 31.26
N ILE A 472 -3.84 35.40 30.79
CA ILE A 472 -3.92 36.17 29.54
C ILE A 472 -4.10 35.22 28.34
N SER A 473 -3.35 34.12 28.28
CA SER A 473 -3.50 33.12 27.23
C SER A 473 -4.89 32.48 27.25
N GLU A 474 -5.38 32.05 28.42
CA GLU A 474 -6.73 31.48 28.58
C GLU A 474 -7.81 32.47 28.13
N LEU A 475 -7.64 33.77 28.40
CA LEU A 475 -8.58 34.79 27.96
C LEU A 475 -8.66 34.89 26.43
N PHE A 476 -7.54 34.81 25.70
CA PHE A 476 -7.54 34.84 24.23
C PHE A 476 -8.25 33.63 23.64
N ASP A 477 -7.97 32.43 24.17
CA ASP A 477 -8.61 31.19 23.72
C ASP A 477 -10.14 31.26 23.93
N LEU A 478 -10.59 31.80 25.06
CA LEU A 478 -12.02 31.94 25.37
C LEU A 478 -12.74 32.96 24.48
N VAL A 479 -12.05 34.01 24.02
CA VAL A 479 -12.62 34.98 23.08
C VAL A 479 -12.78 34.36 21.69
N GLU A 480 -11.80 33.57 21.23
CA GLU A 480 -11.89 32.85 19.96
C GLU A 480 -13.00 31.80 20.01
N LEU A 481 -13.09 31.03 21.10
CA LEU A 481 -14.16 30.04 21.31
C LEU A 481 -15.55 30.68 21.39
N ALA A 482 -15.67 31.88 21.97
CA ALA A 482 -16.93 32.62 21.98
C ALA A 482 -17.39 33.04 20.58
N GLY A 483 -16.47 33.37 19.67
CA GLY A 483 -16.75 33.76 18.29
C GLY A 483 -17.12 32.60 17.37
N SER A 484 -16.67 31.37 17.68
CA SER A 484 -16.93 30.17 16.87
C SER A 484 -18.36 29.61 16.96
N ALA A 485 -19.23 30.19 17.79
CA ALA A 485 -20.56 29.67 18.10
C ALA A 485 -21.72 30.30 17.29
N THR A 486 -21.42 31.00 16.19
CA THR A 486 -22.43 31.64 15.32
C THR A 486 -23.10 30.69 14.36
#